data_AF-A0A6B3CW11-F1
#
_entry.id   AF-A0A6B3CW11-F1
#
_cell.length_a   1.000
_cell.length_b   1.000
_cell.length_c   1.000
_cell.angle_alpha   90.00
_cell.angle_beta   90.00
_cell.angle_gamma   90.00
#
_symmetry.space_group_name_H-M   'P 1'
#
loop_
_entity.id
_entity.type
_entity.pdbx_description
1 polymer ?
#
loop_
_entity_poly.entity_id
_entity_poly.type
_entity_poly.pdbx_seq_one_letter_code
_entity_poly.pdbx_strand_id
1 'polypeptide(L)' 'LPPPVRRAGGGEPVAGGRGLVQFVLAAHEGQRNTRLFWAACRAYENGIGPALLTPLLEAARTTGLPEREARATIASAAR' A
#
# COMPACT_ATOMS: atom_id res chain seq x y z
N LEU A 1 23.51 6.19 -25.70
CA LEU A 1 22.08 6.03 -25.33
C LEU A 1 22.03 5.61 -23.86
N PRO A 2 21.35 6.34 -22.96
CA PRO A 2 21.11 5.84 -21.61
C PRO A 2 20.10 4.68 -21.67
N PRO A 3 20.20 3.65 -20.80
CA PRO A 3 19.24 2.56 -20.79
C PRO A 3 17.86 3.06 -20.33
N PRO A 4 16.75 2.51 -20.85
CA PRO A 4 15.44 2.79 -20.30
C PRO A 4 15.39 2.24 -18.87
N VAL A 5 15.08 3.12 -17.92
CA VAL A 5 14.74 2.73 -16.55
C VAL A 5 13.59 1.73 -16.64
N ARG A 6 13.86 0.46 -16.34
CA ARG A 6 12.82 -0.56 -16.22
C ARG A 6 11.87 -0.08 -15.13
N ARG A 7 10.66 0.35 -15.50
CA ARG A 7 9.56 0.51 -14.56
C ARG A 7 9.40 -0.83 -13.86
N ALA A 8 9.76 -0.88 -12.58
CA ALA A 8 9.65 -2.09 -11.78
C ALA A 8 8.23 -2.66 -11.94
N GLY A 9 8.19 -3.94 -12.28
CA GLY A 9 7.09 -4.59 -12.97
C GLY A 9 5.76 -4.58 -12.21
N GLY A 10 4.69 -4.66 -12.99
CA GLY A 10 3.41 -5.14 -12.49
C GLY A 10 3.60 -6.53 -11.89
N GLY A 11 3.47 -6.62 -10.58
CA GLY A 11 3.50 -7.89 -9.84
C GLY A 11 2.16 -8.61 -9.95
N GLU A 12 2.24 -9.92 -10.20
CA GLU A 12 1.14 -10.83 -10.47
C GLU A 12 0.08 -10.96 -9.35
N PRO A 13 -1.16 -11.42 -9.67
CA PRO A 13 -2.34 -11.27 -8.81
C PRO A 13 -2.48 -12.23 -7.61
N VAL A 14 -1.54 -13.15 -7.35
CA VAL A 14 -1.85 -14.35 -6.53
C VAL A 14 -1.34 -14.28 -5.08
N ALA A 15 -0.58 -13.24 -4.72
CA ALA A 15 -0.13 -12.96 -3.34
C ALA A 15 -0.76 -11.68 -2.74
N GLY A 16 -1.91 -11.27 -3.28
CA GLY A 16 -2.47 -9.92 -3.20
C GLY A 16 -2.37 -9.27 -1.82
N GLY A 17 -2.90 -9.88 -0.76
CA GLY A 17 -2.94 -9.19 0.53
C GLY A 17 -1.62 -9.07 1.27
N ARG A 18 -0.83 -10.14 1.33
CA ARG A 18 0.48 -10.10 2.02
C ARG A 18 1.49 -9.25 1.25
N GLY A 19 1.45 -9.29 -0.09
CA GLY A 19 2.31 -8.45 -0.94
C GLY A 19 2.05 -6.96 -0.72
N LEU A 20 0.79 -6.56 -0.57
CA LEU A 20 0.40 -5.17 -0.30
C LEU A 20 0.89 -4.67 1.05
N VAL A 21 0.80 -5.51 2.09
CA VAL A 21 1.32 -5.18 3.43
C VAL A 21 2.83 -5.01 3.39
N GLN A 22 3.56 -5.92 2.74
CA GLN A 22 5.02 -5.81 2.60
C GLN A 22 5.45 -4.59 1.78
N PHE A 23 4.66 -4.22 0.76
CA PHE A 23 4.89 -3.02 -0.02
C PHE A 23 4.78 -1.73 0.82
N VAL A 24 3.82 -1.68 1.75
CA VAL A 24 3.70 -0.57 2.71
C VAL A 24 4.86 -0.59 3.70
N LEU A 25 5.23 -1.75 4.24
CA LEU A 25 6.37 -1.86 5.18
C LEU A 25 7.70 -1.40 4.57
N ALA A 26 7.90 -1.60 3.26
CA ALA A 26 9.06 -1.11 2.54
C ALA A 26 9.02 0.41 2.26
N ALA A 27 8.04 1.16 2.77
CA ALA A 27 7.92 2.60 2.54
C ALA A 27 8.98 3.42 3.27
N HIS A 28 9.71 4.22 2.51
CA HIS A 28 10.63 5.22 3.05
C HIS A 28 9.88 6.50 3.44
N GLU A 29 10.55 7.33 4.23
CA GLU A 29 10.05 8.66 4.58
C GLU A 29 9.72 9.47 3.32
N GLY A 30 8.57 10.16 3.33
CA GLY A 30 8.02 10.85 2.15
C GLY A 30 7.20 9.99 1.19
N GLN A 31 7.24 8.65 1.27
CA GLN A 31 6.46 7.75 0.39
C GLN A 31 5.41 6.89 1.13
N ARG A 32 5.36 6.94 2.46
CA ARG A 32 4.47 6.13 3.31
C ARG A 32 3.00 6.25 2.94
N ASN A 33 2.52 7.49 2.84
CA ASN A 33 1.13 7.78 2.52
C ASN A 33 0.78 7.35 1.08
N THR A 34 1.62 7.68 0.09
CA THR A 34 1.42 7.25 -1.31
C THR A 34 1.42 5.73 -1.48
N ARG A 35 2.34 5.02 -0.81
CA ARG A 35 2.40 3.56 -0.85
C ARG A 35 1.21 2.92 -0.16
N LEU A 36 0.77 3.46 0.97
CA LEU A 36 -0.43 3.02 1.66
C LEU A 36 -1.69 3.23 0.80
N PHE A 37 -1.83 4.39 0.16
CA PHE A 37 -2.96 4.69 -0.72
C PHE A 37 -3.02 3.71 -1.89
N TRP A 38 -1.90 3.49 -2.58
CA TRP A 38 -1.82 2.53 -3.67
C TRP A 38 -2.18 1.11 -3.20
N ALA A 39 -1.66 0.70 -2.04
CA ALA A 39 -1.94 -0.61 -1.49
C ALA A 39 -3.42 -0.79 -1.12
N ALA A 40 -4.03 0.24 -0.55
CA ALA A 40 -5.44 0.26 -0.20
C ALA A 40 -6.33 0.22 -1.46
N CYS A 41 -6.06 1.05 -2.47
CA CYS A 41 -6.77 0.98 -3.76
C CYS A 41 -6.71 -0.44 -4.33
N ARG A 42 -5.51 -1.03 -4.36
CA ARG A 42 -5.36 -2.38 -4.89
C ARG A 42 -6.11 -3.42 -4.06
N ALA A 43 -6.14 -3.28 -2.74
CA ALA A 43 -6.93 -4.14 -1.87
C ALA A 43 -8.44 -4.06 -2.17
N TYR A 44 -8.97 -2.85 -2.36
CA TYR A 44 -10.38 -2.62 -2.72
C TYR A 44 -10.71 -3.16 -4.12
N GLU A 45 -9.84 -2.93 -5.11
CA GLU A 45 -9.99 -3.48 -6.47
C GLU A 45 -10.06 -5.01 -6.47
N ASN A 46 -9.32 -5.67 -5.58
CA ASN A 46 -9.31 -7.13 -5.44
C ASN A 46 -10.40 -7.65 -4.48
N GLY A 47 -11.28 -6.79 -3.95
CA GLY A 47 -12.35 -7.18 -3.02
C GLY A 47 -11.88 -7.61 -1.62
N ILE A 48 -10.60 -7.38 -1.29
CA ILE A 48 -9.97 -7.77 -0.02
C ILE A 48 -9.68 -6.58 0.91
N GLY A 49 -10.13 -5.38 0.54
CA GLY A 49 -9.99 -4.14 1.30
C GLY A 49 -10.36 -4.26 2.78
N PRO A 50 -11.58 -4.74 3.13
CA PRO A 50 -11.99 -4.89 4.53
C PRO A 50 -11.09 -5.84 5.33
N ALA A 51 -10.66 -6.95 4.73
CA ALA A 51 -9.77 -7.91 5.37
C ALA A 51 -8.34 -7.37 5.55
N LEU A 52 -7.93 -6.42 4.70
CA LEU A 52 -6.60 -5.81 4.74
C LEU A 52 -6.52 -4.48 5.49
N LEU A 53 -7.65 -3.94 5.94
CA LEU A 53 -7.68 -2.67 6.67
C LEU A 53 -6.74 -2.70 7.89
N THR A 54 -6.90 -3.68 8.78
CA THR A 54 -6.07 -3.84 9.97
C THR A 54 -4.58 -4.04 9.63
N PRO A 55 -4.19 -5.01 8.78
CA PRO A 55 -2.77 -5.21 8.49
C PRO A 55 -2.12 -4.06 7.70
N LEU A 56 -2.87 -3.32 6.87
CA LEU A 56 -2.36 -2.10 6.22
C LEU A 56 -2.17 -0.95 7.21
N LEU A 57 -3.07 -0.79 8.18
CA LEU A 57 -2.91 0.19 9.26
C LEU A 57 -1.69 -0.12 10.13
N GLU A 58 -1.52 -1.37 10.53
CA GLU A 58 -0.35 -1.80 11.30
C GLU A 58 0.94 -1.57 10.52
N ALA A 59 0.99 -1.92 9.23
CA ALA A 59 2.14 -1.65 8.38
C ALA A 59 2.45 -0.15 8.28
N ALA A 60 1.43 0.69 8.10
CA ALA A 60 1.60 2.14 8.06
C ALA A 60 2.17 2.67 9.39
N ARG A 61 1.68 2.16 10.53
CA ARG A 61 2.21 2.51 11.85
C ARG A 61 3.67 2.09 12.01
N THR A 62 4.04 0.89 11.56
CA THR A 62 5.45 0.42 11.58
C THR A 62 6.36 1.34 10.78
N THR A 63 5.88 1.90 9.66
CA THR A 63 6.67 2.86 8.89
C THR A 63 6.81 4.22 9.58
N GLY A 64 6.02 4.50 10.61
CA GLY A 64 5.98 5.81 11.30
C GLY A 64 4.90 6.75 10.80
N LEU A 65 3.90 6.26 10.06
CA LEU A 65 2.72 7.04 9.69
C LEU A 65 1.73 7.08 10.87
N PRO A 66 1.20 8.25 11.27
CA PRO A 66 0.19 8.33 12.32
C PRO A 66 -1.07 7.53 11.97
N GLU A 67 -1.64 6.83 12.95
CA GLU A 67 -2.83 5.99 12.73
C GLU A 67 -4.02 6.77 12.15
N ARG A 68 -4.24 8.00 12.62
CA ARG A 68 -5.32 8.88 12.08
C ARG A 68 -5.14 9.16 10.59
N GLU A 69 -3.89 9.37 10.17
CA GLU A 69 -3.55 9.69 8.79
C GLU A 69 -3.66 8.43 7.94
N ALA A 70 -3.16 7.29 8.44
CA ALA A 70 -3.30 6.00 7.78
C ALA A 70 -4.77 5.63 7.54
N ARG A 71 -5.65 5.83 8.52
CA ARG A 71 -7.10 5.62 8.37
C ARG A 71 -7.70 6.54 7.32
N ALA A 72 -7.34 7.83 7.33
CA ALA A 72 -7.83 8.79 6.34
C ALA A 72 -7.39 8.42 4.92
N THR A 73 -6.14 7.94 4.74
CA THR A 73 -5.62 7.46 3.46
C THR A 73 -6.39 6.25 2.95
N ILE A 74 -6.62 5.25 3.80
CA ILE A 74 -7.36 4.04 3.42
C ILE A 74 -8.82 4.38 3.11
N ALA A 75 -9.46 5.22 3.92
CA ALA A 75 -10.82 5.69 3.65
C ALA A 75 -10.91 6.45 2.32
N SER A 76 -9.88 7.24 1.98
CA SER A 76 -9.80 7.93 0.68
C SER A 76 -9.65 6.97 -0.50
N ALA A 77 -9.02 5.81 -0.29
CA ALA A 77 -8.90 4.76 -1.31
C ALA A 77 -10.17 3.90 -1.47
N ALA A 78 -11.08 3.95 -0.49
CA ALA A 78 -12.38 3.26 -0.50
C ALA A 78 -13.50 4.08 -1.17
N ARG A 79 -13.19 5.32 -1.58
CA ARG A 79 -14.15 6.29 -2.14
C ARG A 79 -14.42 6.04 -3.63
#